data_AF-A0AAQ3LIT8-F1
#
_entry.id   AF-A0AAQ3LIT8-F1
#
_cell.length_a   1.000
_cell.length_b   1.000
_cell.length_c   1.000
_cell.angle_alpha   90.00
_cell.angle_beta   90.00
_cell.angle_gamma   90.00
#
_symmetry.space_group_name_H-M   'P 1'
#
loop_
_entity.id
_entity.type
_entity.pdbx_description
1 polymer ?
#
loop_
_entity_poly.entity_id
_entity_poly.type
_entity_poly.pdbx_seq_one_letter_code
_entity_poly.pdbx_strand_id
1 'polypeptide(L)'
;MVDSSSQALVDELNTKRKRLRLWPFVAALTVGAFVLSAKQLPPWALLTLLIIGGLLIAVTYYWDLLRKTTVMLYDIESEFAGVVEQLHTAFDGVRSCRATWHLQAQGKVHDRKYHAGASHLVTRSSIALGLQNPPFVKTNVATPSIPVGRQTLYFFPDKVLVFEANGVGAVSYENLRIDISTTNFIEDGAVPKDSEIVSRTWKFVNKKGGPDRRFKNNRELPVVRYEEVQFSSNTGLLERIQISCVGRTSSLAQAIGRIGRAKGERQ
;
A
#
# COMPACT_ATOMS: atom_id res chain seq x y z
N MET A 1 -23.29 -8.29 3.25
CA MET A 1 -23.03 -9.72 2.94
C MET A 1 -21.69 -9.77 2.22
N VAL A 2 -20.68 -10.47 2.75
CA VAL A 2 -19.43 -10.65 1.99
C VAL A 2 -19.70 -11.76 0.97
N ASP A 3 -19.48 -11.47 -0.31
CA ASP A 3 -19.61 -12.41 -1.42
C ASP A 3 -18.80 -13.70 -1.10
N SER A 4 -19.46 -14.86 -1.10
CA SER A 4 -18.87 -16.14 -0.67
C SER A 4 -17.62 -16.50 -1.47
N SER A 5 -17.58 -16.09 -2.75
CA SER A 5 -16.41 -16.22 -3.62
C SER A 5 -15.21 -15.42 -3.12
N SER A 6 -15.45 -14.24 -2.53
CA SER A 6 -14.42 -13.36 -1.99
C SER A 6 -13.85 -13.90 -0.70
N GLN A 7 -14.69 -14.46 0.17
CA GLN A 7 -14.24 -15.11 1.41
C GLN A 7 -13.38 -16.33 1.10
N ALA A 8 -13.85 -17.21 0.20
CA ALA A 8 -13.10 -18.39 -0.21
C ALA A 8 -11.70 -18.03 -0.76
N LEU A 9 -11.61 -16.98 -1.58
CA LEU A 9 -10.32 -16.49 -2.11
C LEU A 9 -9.41 -15.97 -0.99
N VAL A 10 -9.95 -15.18 -0.05
CA VAL A 10 -9.19 -14.66 1.10
C VAL A 10 -8.68 -15.80 1.98
N ASP A 11 -9.51 -16.80 2.24
CA ASP A 11 -9.15 -17.98 3.01
C ASP A 11 -8.09 -18.82 2.30
N GLU A 12 -8.18 -18.96 0.98
CA GLU A 12 -7.16 -19.62 0.16
C GLU A 12 -5.81 -18.89 0.27
N LEU A 13 -5.80 -17.56 0.11
CA LEU A 13 -4.59 -16.73 0.23
C LEU A 13 -3.97 -16.84 1.62
N ASN A 14 -4.78 -16.77 2.67
CA ASN A 14 -4.33 -16.90 4.05
C ASN A 14 -3.79 -18.31 4.33
N THR A 15 -4.43 -19.35 3.80
CA THR A 15 -3.99 -20.76 3.94
C THR A 15 -2.67 -21.00 3.23
N LYS A 16 -2.53 -20.57 1.98
CA LYS A 16 -1.28 -20.71 1.21
C LYS A 16 -0.13 -19.94 1.83
N ARG A 17 -0.40 -18.76 2.42
CA ARG A 17 0.62 -17.96 3.11
C ARG A 17 1.22 -18.68 4.31
N LYS A 18 0.39 -19.37 5.11
CA LYS A 18 0.80 -20.13 6.31
C LYS A 18 1.68 -21.35 6.01
N ARG A 19 1.74 -21.82 4.76
CA ARG A 19 2.62 -22.94 4.38
C ARG A 19 4.08 -22.61 4.71
N LEU A 20 4.81 -23.54 5.31
CA LEU A 20 6.24 -23.34 5.57
C LEU A 20 7.00 -23.34 4.24
N ARG A 21 8.06 -22.52 4.15
CA ARG A 21 9.02 -22.59 3.05
C ARG A 21 9.98 -23.73 3.39
N LEU A 22 10.03 -24.76 2.55
CA LEU A 22 10.89 -25.93 2.74
C LEU A 22 12.33 -25.67 2.29
N TRP A 23 12.55 -24.79 1.31
CA TRP A 23 13.89 -24.55 0.75
C TRP A 23 14.97 -24.16 1.79
N PRO A 24 14.69 -23.37 2.87
CA PRO A 24 15.71 -23.05 3.86
C PRO A 24 16.16 -24.28 4.65
N PHE A 25 15.25 -25.23 4.92
CA PHE A 25 15.58 -26.48 5.60
C PHE A 25 16.45 -27.38 4.73
N VAL A 26 16.14 -27.45 3.43
CA VAL A 26 16.93 -28.21 2.44
C VAL A 26 18.31 -27.59 2.27
N ALA A 27 18.40 -26.26 2.24
CA ALA A 27 19.68 -25.56 2.22
C ALA A 27 20.51 -25.83 3.48
N ALA A 28 19.89 -25.76 4.67
CA ALA A 28 20.56 -26.08 5.93
C ALA A 28 21.06 -27.53 5.98
N LEU A 29 20.27 -28.49 5.51
CA LEU A 29 20.65 -29.91 5.45
C LEU A 29 21.81 -30.12 4.47
N THR A 30 21.79 -29.45 3.32
CA THR A 30 22.86 -29.51 2.32
C THR A 30 24.18 -28.97 2.89
N VAL A 31 24.14 -27.82 3.58
CA VAL A 31 25.32 -27.23 4.24
C VAL A 31 25.82 -28.15 5.36
N GLY A 32 24.93 -28.71 6.17
CA GLY A 32 25.30 -29.66 7.23
C GLY A 32 25.97 -30.92 6.68
N ALA A 33 25.42 -31.51 5.62
CA ALA A 33 26.00 -32.68 4.95
C ALA A 33 27.39 -32.39 4.36
N PHE A 34 27.58 -31.20 3.78
CA PHE A 34 28.88 -30.75 3.28
C PHE A 34 29.92 -30.66 4.39
N VAL A 35 29.58 -30.00 5.51
CA VAL A 35 30.51 -29.82 6.66
C VAL A 35 30.92 -31.15 7.28
N LEU A 36 29.97 -32.09 7.46
CA LEU A 36 30.25 -33.42 8.01
C LEU A 36 31.15 -34.26 7.10
N SER A 37 30.95 -34.15 5.78
CA SER A 37 31.64 -34.98 4.80
C SER A 37 32.98 -34.39 4.33
N ALA A 38 33.26 -33.11 4.62
CA ALA A 38 34.42 -32.37 4.12
C ALA A 38 35.78 -33.02 4.48
N LYS A 39 35.86 -33.73 5.61
CA LYS A 39 37.09 -34.41 6.05
C LYS A 39 37.19 -35.88 5.61
N GLN A 40 36.11 -36.45 5.09
CA GLN A 40 35.98 -37.90 4.84
C GLN A 40 35.94 -38.23 3.34
N LEU A 41 35.51 -37.29 2.50
CA LEU A 41 35.31 -37.50 1.06
C LEU A 41 36.40 -36.82 0.21
N PRO A 42 36.74 -37.41 -0.95
CA PRO A 42 37.64 -36.78 -1.91
C PRO A 42 37.01 -35.52 -2.52
N PRO A 43 37.81 -34.55 -3.02
CA PRO A 43 37.32 -33.26 -3.51
C PRO A 43 36.23 -33.35 -4.60
N TRP A 44 36.32 -34.34 -5.50
CA TRP A 44 35.33 -34.52 -6.56
C TRP A 44 33.95 -34.92 -6.02
N ALA A 45 33.89 -35.70 -4.95
CA ALA A 45 32.63 -36.13 -4.31
C ALA A 45 31.96 -34.98 -3.53
N LEU A 46 32.76 -34.04 -3.02
CA LEU A 46 32.25 -32.82 -2.41
C LEU A 46 31.63 -31.89 -3.46
N LEU A 47 32.25 -31.78 -4.64
CA LEU A 47 31.70 -31.02 -5.77
C LEU A 47 30.37 -31.59 -6.27
N THR A 48 30.25 -32.92 -6.41
CA THR A 48 28.98 -33.54 -6.82
C THR A 48 27.87 -33.32 -5.79
N LEU A 49 28.19 -33.39 -4.49
CA LEU A 49 27.25 -33.10 -3.41
C LEU A 49 26.74 -31.65 -3.47
N LEU A 50 27.62 -30.69 -3.73
CA LEU A 50 27.23 -29.28 -3.89
C LEU A 50 26.33 -29.06 -5.11
N ILE A 51 26.62 -29.71 -6.24
CA ILE A 51 25.80 -29.61 -7.45
C ILE A 51 24.40 -30.20 -7.20
N ILE A 52 24.32 -31.40 -6.62
CA ILE A 52 23.05 -32.06 -6.30
C ILE A 52 22.27 -31.24 -5.27
N GLY A 53 22.94 -30.77 -4.21
CA GLY A 53 22.36 -29.91 -3.20
C GLY A 53 21.82 -28.60 -3.77
N GLY A 54 22.59 -27.93 -4.63
CA GLY A 54 22.16 -26.73 -5.36
C GLY A 54 20.92 -26.98 -6.21
N LEU A 55 20.87 -28.10 -6.94
CA LEU A 55 19.71 -28.50 -7.74
C LEU A 55 18.48 -28.75 -6.85
N LEU A 56 18.63 -29.45 -5.73
CA LEU A 56 17.55 -29.71 -4.77
C LEU A 56 17.02 -28.41 -4.16
N ILE A 57 17.90 -27.47 -3.80
CA ILE A 57 17.50 -26.14 -3.31
C ILE A 57 16.71 -25.39 -4.38
N ALA A 58 17.16 -25.40 -5.65
CA ALA A 58 16.45 -24.75 -6.73
C ALA A 58 15.05 -25.36 -6.96
N VAL A 59 14.96 -26.69 -7.06
CA VAL A 59 13.68 -27.40 -7.25
C VAL A 59 12.72 -27.10 -6.10
N THR A 60 13.19 -27.18 -4.85
CA THR A 60 12.35 -26.95 -3.66
C THR A 60 11.95 -25.48 -3.52
N TYR A 61 12.82 -24.55 -3.91
CA TYR A 61 12.49 -23.12 -4.01
C TYR A 61 11.35 -22.87 -5.00
N TYR A 62 11.45 -23.40 -6.23
CA TYR A 62 10.39 -23.27 -7.23
C TYR A 62 9.09 -23.93 -6.76
N TRP A 63 9.17 -25.11 -6.15
CA TRP A 63 8.02 -25.80 -5.55
C TRP A 63 7.34 -24.97 -4.45
N ASP A 64 8.11 -24.34 -3.56
CA ASP A 64 7.58 -23.43 -2.54
C ASP A 64 6.88 -22.22 -3.16
N LEU A 65 7.49 -21.64 -4.19
CA LEU A 65 6.96 -20.46 -4.87
C LEU A 65 5.62 -20.77 -5.54
N LEU A 66 5.52 -21.91 -6.24
CA LEU A 66 4.27 -22.38 -6.84
C LEU A 66 3.20 -22.69 -5.78
N ARG A 67 3.57 -23.38 -4.69
CA ARG A 67 2.61 -23.76 -3.63
C ARG A 67 2.04 -22.58 -2.87
N LYS A 68 2.75 -21.45 -2.81
CA LYS A 68 2.29 -20.22 -2.17
C LYS A 68 1.57 -19.28 -3.12
N THR A 69 1.73 -19.44 -4.42
CA THR A 69 1.15 -18.55 -5.42
C THR A 69 -0.33 -18.85 -5.65
N THR A 70 -1.15 -17.81 -5.69
CA THR A 70 -2.55 -17.86 -6.13
C THR A 70 -2.67 -17.14 -7.46
N VAL A 71 -3.34 -17.78 -8.42
CA VAL A 71 -3.58 -17.20 -9.74
C VAL A 71 -4.99 -16.64 -9.76
N MET A 72 -5.13 -15.36 -10.09
CA MET A 72 -6.40 -14.68 -10.26
C MET A 72 -6.48 -14.22 -11.72
N LEU A 73 -7.27 -14.91 -12.52
CA LEU A 73 -7.49 -14.53 -13.92
C LEU A 73 -8.85 -13.86 -14.02
N TYR A 74 -8.86 -12.68 -14.65
CA TYR A 74 -10.05 -11.90 -14.90
C TYR A 74 -10.39 -11.99 -16.39
N ASP A 75 -11.59 -12.49 -16.67
CA ASP A 75 -12.21 -12.35 -17.98
C ASP A 75 -13.12 -11.12 -17.93
N ILE A 76 -12.71 -10.04 -18.59
CA ILE A 76 -13.38 -8.75 -18.56
C ILE A 76 -14.16 -8.60 -19.85
N GLU A 77 -15.49 -8.66 -19.74
CA GLU A 77 -16.39 -8.37 -20.85
C GLU A 77 -16.16 -6.95 -21.41
N SER A 78 -16.36 -6.78 -22.71
CA SER A 78 -16.12 -5.51 -23.41
C SER A 78 -16.89 -4.32 -22.82
N GLU A 79 -18.09 -4.55 -22.27
CA GLU A 79 -18.90 -3.52 -21.62
C GLU A 79 -18.29 -3.06 -20.27
N PHE A 80 -17.73 -3.97 -19.49
CA PHE A 80 -17.11 -3.66 -18.20
C PHE A 80 -15.66 -3.14 -18.34
N ALA A 81 -15.00 -3.45 -19.46
CA ALA A 81 -13.64 -3.00 -19.76
C ALA A 81 -13.47 -1.48 -19.65
N GLY A 82 -14.44 -0.71 -20.15
CA GLY A 82 -14.40 0.75 -20.08
C GLY A 82 -14.46 1.30 -18.64
N VAL A 83 -15.14 0.60 -17.72
CA VAL A 83 -15.21 1.00 -16.30
C VAL A 83 -13.87 0.73 -15.61
N VAL A 84 -13.26 -0.42 -15.90
CA VAL A 84 -11.93 -0.77 -15.38
C VAL A 84 -10.86 0.18 -15.93
N GLU A 85 -10.92 0.55 -17.21
CA GLU A 85 -10.00 1.52 -17.82
C GLU A 85 -10.15 2.92 -17.19
N GLN A 86 -11.37 3.34 -16.86
CA GLN A 86 -11.61 4.60 -16.13
C GLN A 86 -10.98 4.57 -14.73
N LEU A 87 -11.04 3.44 -14.03
CA LEU A 87 -10.34 3.27 -12.74
C LEU A 87 -8.82 3.46 -12.92
N HIS A 88 -8.24 2.81 -13.92
CA HIS A 88 -6.80 2.94 -14.21
C HIS A 88 -6.40 4.38 -14.56
N THR A 89 -7.15 5.01 -15.47
CA THR A 89 -6.90 6.40 -15.89
C THR A 89 -7.00 7.36 -14.71
N ALA A 90 -8.02 7.21 -13.87
CA ALA A 90 -8.20 8.03 -12.69
C ALA A 90 -7.09 7.80 -11.65
N PHE A 91 -6.66 6.55 -11.46
CA PHE A 91 -5.55 6.22 -10.58
C PHE A 91 -4.23 6.81 -11.08
N ASP A 92 -3.94 6.76 -12.37
CA ASP A 92 -2.75 7.41 -12.95
C ASP A 92 -2.80 8.94 -12.81
N GLY A 93 -3.99 9.53 -12.85
CA GLY A 93 -4.21 10.94 -12.52
C GLY A 93 -3.71 11.29 -11.11
N VAL A 94 -3.99 10.45 -10.11
CA VAL A 94 -3.51 10.61 -8.73
C VAL A 94 -2.03 10.25 -8.60
N ARG A 95 -1.58 9.16 -9.24
CA ARG A 95 -0.19 8.68 -9.23
C ARG A 95 0.80 9.67 -9.83
N SER A 96 0.35 10.53 -10.76
CA SER A 96 1.18 11.56 -11.39
C SER A 96 1.40 12.81 -10.53
N CYS A 97 0.80 12.88 -9.33
CA CYS A 97 1.10 13.93 -8.37
C CYS A 97 2.49 13.72 -7.74
N ARG A 98 3.17 14.80 -7.37
CA ARG A 98 4.60 14.79 -7.03
C ARG A 98 4.89 14.13 -5.70
N ALA A 99 3.94 14.19 -4.78
CA ALA A 99 4.07 13.60 -3.46
C ALA A 99 2.72 13.09 -2.95
N THR A 100 2.80 11.92 -2.31
CA THR A 100 1.71 11.29 -1.57
C THR A 100 2.26 10.81 -0.24
N TRP A 101 1.46 10.94 0.81
CA TRP A 101 1.80 10.52 2.16
C TRP A 101 0.68 9.69 2.75
N HIS A 102 1.04 8.71 3.57
CA HIS A 102 0.13 8.03 4.47
C HIS A 102 0.06 8.80 5.79
N LEU A 103 -1.14 9.07 6.29
CA LEU A 103 -1.36 9.69 7.59
C LEU A 103 -1.55 8.60 8.64
N GLN A 104 -0.65 8.56 9.64
CA GLN A 104 -0.74 7.57 10.70
C GLN A 104 -1.92 7.89 11.62
N ALA A 105 -2.71 6.88 11.97
CA ALA A 105 -3.79 7.04 12.94
C ALA A 105 -3.22 7.52 14.28
N GLN A 106 -3.60 8.72 14.72
CA GLN A 106 -3.24 9.23 16.03
C GLN A 106 -4.29 8.82 17.05
N GLY A 107 -3.85 8.20 18.15
CA GLY A 107 -4.65 8.10 19.36
C GLY A 107 -5.05 9.49 19.85
N LYS A 108 -6.25 9.60 20.44
CA LYS A 108 -6.84 10.85 20.93
C LYS A 108 -5.90 11.53 21.94
N VAL A 109 -5.09 12.49 21.51
CA VAL A 109 -4.18 13.23 22.40
C VAL A 109 -5.00 14.18 23.26
N HIS A 110 -5.03 13.95 24.57
CA HIS A 110 -5.78 14.74 25.54
C HIS A 110 -5.10 16.08 25.92
N ASP A 111 -3.82 16.28 25.56
CA ASP A 111 -3.07 17.49 25.92
C ASP A 111 -2.96 18.48 24.76
N ARG A 112 -3.92 19.40 24.71
CA ARG A 112 -4.05 20.45 23.69
C ARG A 112 -3.17 21.68 23.96
N LYS A 113 -2.18 21.62 24.86
CA LYS A 113 -1.68 22.83 25.53
C LYS A 113 -0.43 23.52 24.95
N TYR A 114 0.35 22.95 24.02
CA TYR A 114 1.63 23.59 23.65
C TYR A 114 2.11 23.47 22.19
N HIS A 115 1.24 23.29 21.20
CA HIS A 115 1.70 23.16 19.81
C HIS A 115 1.09 24.21 18.88
N ALA A 116 1.97 25.06 18.35
CA ALA A 116 1.66 26.06 17.34
C ALA A 116 1.15 25.39 16.06
N GLY A 117 -0.07 25.72 15.63
CA GLY A 117 -0.64 25.28 14.35
C GLY A 117 -0.97 23.78 14.29
N ALA A 118 -2.23 23.45 14.01
CA ALA A 118 -2.73 22.07 13.98
C ALA A 118 -1.97 21.09 13.05
N SER A 119 -1.16 21.58 12.12
CA SER A 119 -0.42 20.77 11.15
C SER A 119 0.82 20.06 11.70
N HIS A 120 1.44 20.53 12.80
CA HIS A 120 2.61 19.84 13.38
C HIS A 120 2.26 18.56 14.15
N LEU A 121 0.98 18.35 14.47
CA LEU A 121 0.56 17.13 15.14
C LEU A 121 0.49 15.94 14.21
N VAL A 122 0.23 16.10 12.91
CA VAL A 122 -0.05 14.95 12.04
C VAL A 122 1.25 14.25 11.62
N THR A 123 1.48 13.03 12.12
CA THR A 123 2.57 12.17 11.65
C THR A 123 2.21 11.56 10.30
N ARG A 124 3.05 11.80 9.31
CA ARG A 124 2.88 11.26 7.94
C ARG A 124 4.17 10.61 7.44
N SER A 125 4.03 9.57 6.61
CA SER A 125 5.14 8.91 5.92
C SER A 125 4.95 8.97 4.42
N SER A 126 6.00 9.28 3.65
CA SER A 126 5.93 9.30 2.19
C SER A 126 5.62 7.90 1.64
N ILE A 127 4.72 7.83 0.67
CA ILE A 127 4.33 6.60 -0.01
C ILE A 127 4.40 6.78 -1.52
N ALA A 128 4.69 5.69 -2.24
CA ALA A 128 4.68 5.67 -3.69
C ALA A 128 3.48 4.84 -4.16
N LEU A 129 2.59 5.48 -4.92
CA LEU A 129 1.49 4.79 -5.59
C LEU A 129 2.02 4.04 -6.81
N GLY A 130 1.55 2.82 -7.05
CA GLY A 130 2.11 1.95 -8.09
C GLY A 130 1.07 1.11 -8.83
N LEU A 131 1.54 0.43 -9.87
CA LEU A 131 0.83 -0.67 -10.52
C LEU A 131 1.64 -1.93 -10.22
N GLN A 132 1.25 -2.66 -9.17
CA GLN A 132 2.00 -3.81 -8.67
C GLN A 132 1.04 -4.91 -8.22
N ASN A 133 1.39 -6.15 -8.54
CA ASN A 133 0.62 -7.29 -8.07
C ASN A 133 0.96 -7.61 -6.60
N PRO A 134 -0.02 -8.07 -5.81
CA PRO A 134 0.26 -8.50 -4.45
C PRO A 134 1.30 -9.63 -4.40
N PRO A 135 2.08 -9.75 -3.31
CA PRO A 135 3.01 -10.86 -3.13
C PRO A 135 2.31 -12.21 -3.25
N PHE A 136 2.91 -13.13 -4.01
CA PHE A 136 2.36 -14.46 -4.30
C PHE A 136 0.98 -14.45 -4.98
N VAL A 137 0.62 -13.37 -5.67
CA VAL A 137 -0.55 -13.30 -6.54
C VAL A 137 -0.09 -13.09 -7.97
N LYS A 138 -0.56 -13.95 -8.88
CA LYS A 138 -0.38 -13.80 -10.32
C LYS A 138 -1.71 -13.42 -10.93
N THR A 139 -1.74 -12.31 -11.66
CA THR A 139 -2.94 -11.81 -12.33
C THR A 139 -2.61 -11.29 -13.71
N ASN A 140 -3.59 -11.34 -14.61
CA ASN A 140 -3.52 -10.81 -15.97
C ASN A 140 -3.90 -9.33 -16.05
N VAL A 141 -4.43 -8.74 -14.97
CA VAL A 141 -4.79 -7.32 -14.92
C VAL A 141 -3.73 -6.49 -14.20
N ALA A 142 -3.50 -5.27 -14.66
CA ALA A 142 -2.72 -4.30 -13.90
C ALA A 142 -3.43 -4.01 -12.57
N THR A 143 -2.70 -3.90 -11.48
CA THR A 143 -3.29 -3.73 -10.14
C THR A 143 -2.81 -2.43 -9.50
N PRO A 144 -3.63 -1.37 -9.44
CA PRO A 144 -3.33 -0.18 -8.66
C PRO A 144 -3.03 -0.54 -7.20
N SER A 145 -1.94 -0.01 -6.67
CA SER A 145 -1.45 -0.27 -5.32
C SER A 145 -1.23 1.01 -4.53
N ILE A 146 -1.77 1.04 -3.31
CA ILE A 146 -1.62 2.14 -2.35
C ILE A 146 -1.06 1.56 -1.05
N PRO A 147 0.22 1.78 -0.75
CA PRO A 147 0.80 1.44 0.55
C PRO A 147 0.23 2.36 1.64
N VAL A 148 -0.32 1.80 2.71
CA VAL A 148 -0.92 2.52 3.84
C VAL A 148 -0.38 1.92 5.15
N GLY A 149 0.77 2.44 5.59
CA GLY A 149 1.45 1.96 6.78
C GLY A 149 1.94 0.51 6.64
N ARG A 150 1.37 -0.40 7.44
CA ARG A 150 1.71 -1.85 7.43
C ARG A 150 0.93 -2.63 6.39
N GLN A 151 -0.07 -1.99 5.77
CA GLN A 151 -0.97 -2.61 4.83
C GLN A 151 -0.74 -2.03 3.43
N THR A 152 -1.19 -2.75 2.41
CA THR A 152 -1.22 -2.25 1.04
C THR A 152 -2.57 -2.60 0.43
N LEU A 153 -3.24 -1.58 -0.11
CA LEU A 153 -4.50 -1.73 -0.83
C LEU A 153 -4.20 -2.04 -2.28
N TYR A 154 -4.73 -3.14 -2.78
CA TYR A 154 -4.62 -3.58 -4.17
C TYR A 154 -6.01 -3.57 -4.80
N PHE A 155 -6.21 -2.71 -5.79
CA PHE A 155 -7.51 -2.51 -6.44
C PHE A 155 -7.66 -3.48 -7.61
N PHE A 156 -8.49 -4.49 -7.46
CA PHE A 156 -8.86 -5.41 -8.53
C PHE A 156 -10.17 -4.96 -9.18
N PRO A 157 -10.54 -5.49 -10.36
CA PRO A 157 -11.79 -5.12 -11.03
C PRO A 157 -13.06 -5.35 -10.17
N ASP A 158 -13.03 -6.25 -9.20
CA ASP A 158 -14.21 -6.71 -8.46
C ASP A 158 -14.17 -6.47 -6.93
N LYS A 159 -12.99 -6.17 -6.37
CA LYS A 159 -12.78 -5.84 -4.94
C LYS A 159 -11.45 -5.15 -4.72
N VAL A 160 -11.24 -4.65 -3.50
CA VAL A 160 -9.94 -4.21 -3.01
C VAL A 160 -9.38 -5.26 -2.06
N LEU A 161 -8.21 -5.82 -2.36
CA LEU A 161 -7.49 -6.69 -1.43
C LEU A 161 -6.62 -5.84 -0.50
N VAL A 162 -6.72 -6.10 0.80
CA VAL A 162 -5.95 -5.45 1.85
C VAL A 162 -4.89 -6.44 2.33
N PHE A 163 -3.65 -6.23 1.92
CA PHE A 163 -2.53 -7.11 2.30
C PHE A 163 -1.79 -6.52 3.49
N GLU A 164 -1.66 -7.29 4.57
CA GLU A 164 -0.77 -7.00 5.70
C GLU A 164 0.33 -8.07 5.78
N ALA A 165 1.31 -7.91 6.67
CA ALA A 165 2.28 -8.96 7.01
C ALA A 165 1.62 -10.28 7.45
N ASN A 166 0.58 -10.22 8.28
CA ASN A 166 0.01 -11.39 8.97
C ASN A 166 -1.26 -11.95 8.33
N GLY A 167 -1.79 -11.30 7.29
CA GLY A 167 -3.02 -11.74 6.67
C GLY A 167 -3.40 -10.94 5.44
N VAL A 168 -4.45 -11.40 4.79
CA VAL A 168 -5.11 -10.73 3.67
C VAL A 168 -6.58 -10.56 4.04
N GLY A 169 -7.13 -9.39 3.76
CA GLY A 169 -8.56 -9.10 3.77
C GLY A 169 -9.05 -8.68 2.38
N ALA A 170 -10.36 -8.62 2.21
CA ALA A 170 -10.98 -8.09 1.00
C ALA A 170 -12.13 -7.15 1.36
N VAL A 171 -12.24 -6.05 0.62
CA VAL A 171 -13.32 -5.07 0.73
C VAL A 171 -14.00 -4.97 -0.63
N SER A 172 -15.31 -5.23 -0.69
CA SER A 172 -16.08 -4.99 -1.93
C SER A 172 -16.22 -3.49 -2.18
N TYR A 173 -16.35 -3.09 -3.45
CA TYR A 173 -16.51 -1.69 -3.80
C TYR A 173 -17.78 -1.05 -3.23
N GLU A 174 -18.85 -1.82 -3.06
CA GLU A 174 -20.08 -1.38 -2.37
C GLU A 174 -19.86 -1.00 -0.91
N ASN A 175 -18.91 -1.66 -0.24
CA ASN A 175 -18.57 -1.39 1.16
C ASN A 175 -17.39 -0.42 1.31
N LEU A 176 -16.77 0.00 0.21
CA LEU A 176 -15.67 0.95 0.21
C LEU A 176 -16.20 2.38 0.10
N ARG A 177 -16.01 3.18 1.15
CA ARG A 177 -16.31 4.61 1.16
C ARG A 177 -15.03 5.40 1.00
N ILE A 178 -15.10 6.44 0.17
CA ILE A 178 -13.98 7.34 -0.10
C ILE A 178 -14.44 8.76 0.19
N ASP A 179 -13.93 9.33 1.27
CA ASP A 179 -14.16 10.72 1.64
C ASP A 179 -12.97 11.56 1.19
N ILE A 180 -13.25 12.62 0.42
CA ILE A 180 -12.24 13.54 -0.08
C ILE A 180 -12.45 14.89 0.59
N SER A 181 -11.37 15.47 1.11
CA SER A 181 -11.37 16.80 1.70
C SER A 181 -10.06 17.52 1.36
N THR A 182 -9.98 18.81 1.66
CA THR A 182 -8.73 19.56 1.53
C THR A 182 -8.28 20.04 2.90
N THR A 183 -6.98 20.05 3.12
CA THR A 183 -6.36 20.56 4.35
C THR A 183 -5.28 21.58 4.02
N ASN A 184 -5.06 22.53 4.93
CA ASN A 184 -3.93 23.44 4.87
C ASN A 184 -2.83 22.91 5.80
N PHE A 185 -1.66 22.63 5.24
CA PHE A 185 -0.53 22.05 5.94
C PHE A 185 0.66 23.02 5.95
N ILE A 186 1.32 23.19 7.09
CA ILE A 186 2.55 23.99 7.18
C ILE A 186 3.73 23.10 6.81
N GLU A 187 4.40 23.41 5.71
CA GLU A 187 5.57 22.64 5.26
C GLU A 187 6.86 23.25 5.81
N ASP A 188 7.56 22.53 6.69
CA ASP A 188 8.92 22.89 7.15
C ASP A 188 9.98 22.41 6.12
N GLY A 189 9.64 21.43 5.27
CA GLY A 189 10.51 20.86 4.26
C GLY A 189 10.43 21.52 2.89
N ALA A 190 10.82 20.75 1.87
CA ALA A 190 10.61 21.11 0.47
C ALA A 190 9.13 20.96 0.11
N VAL A 191 8.56 21.99 -0.50
CA VAL A 191 7.20 21.97 -1.04
C VAL A 191 7.20 21.27 -2.40
N PRO A 192 6.31 20.29 -2.65
CA PRO A 192 6.15 19.71 -3.97
C PRO A 192 5.70 20.78 -5.00
N LYS A 193 6.27 20.73 -6.21
CA LYS A 193 6.08 21.77 -7.23
C LYS A 193 4.64 21.93 -7.74
N ASP A 194 3.81 20.92 -7.53
CA ASP A 194 2.40 20.87 -7.91
C ASP A 194 1.45 21.26 -6.77
N SER A 195 1.99 21.72 -5.63
CA SER A 195 1.19 22.13 -4.46
C SER A 195 0.82 23.62 -4.54
N GLU A 196 -0.40 23.95 -4.13
CA GLU A 196 -0.88 25.33 -4.02
C GLU A 196 -0.41 25.94 -2.68
N ILE A 197 0.42 26.99 -2.71
CA ILE A 197 0.76 27.77 -1.52
C ILE A 197 -0.36 28.77 -1.26
N VAL A 198 -1.13 28.57 -0.18
CA VAL A 198 -2.30 29.39 0.16
C VAL A 198 -1.98 30.55 1.08
N SER A 199 -0.94 30.42 1.92
CA SER A 199 -0.47 31.49 2.79
C SER A 199 0.95 31.19 3.29
N ARG A 200 1.48 32.06 4.14
CA ARG A 200 2.74 31.85 4.86
C ARG A 200 2.53 32.11 6.34
N THR A 201 3.28 31.40 7.17
CA THR A 201 3.29 31.56 8.62
C THR A 201 4.71 31.56 9.13
N TRP A 202 4.95 32.04 10.33
CA TRP A 202 6.27 31.95 10.97
C TRP A 202 6.44 30.60 11.64
N LYS A 203 7.67 30.06 11.64
CA LYS A 203 8.01 28.83 12.38
C LYS A 203 7.70 28.97 13.88
N PHE A 204 7.93 30.15 14.43
CA PHE A 204 7.54 30.52 15.78
C PHE A 204 6.62 31.75 15.76
N VAL A 205 5.36 31.57 16.12
CA VAL A 205 4.35 32.64 16.13
C VAL A 205 4.17 33.23 17.53
N ASN A 206 4.01 34.54 17.61
CA ASN A 206 3.61 35.22 18.84
C ASN A 206 2.08 35.15 19.05
N LYS A 207 1.57 35.65 20.18
CA LYS A 207 0.11 35.63 20.49
C LYS A 207 -0.78 36.34 19.45
N LYS A 208 -0.21 37.22 18.62
CA LYS A 208 -0.91 37.96 17.55
C LYS A 208 -0.72 37.33 16.16
N GLY A 209 -0.07 36.16 16.06
CA GLY A 209 0.18 35.46 14.79
C GLY A 209 1.40 35.95 13.98
N GLY A 210 2.09 37.00 14.44
CA GLY A 210 3.31 37.51 13.82
C GLY A 210 4.58 36.76 14.27
N PRO A 211 5.77 37.15 13.78
CA PRO A 211 7.03 36.51 14.16
C PRO A 211 7.31 36.70 15.65
N ASP A 212 7.60 35.61 16.36
CA ASP A 212 8.19 35.69 17.70
C ASP A 212 9.68 36.06 17.57
N ARG A 213 10.01 37.28 18.00
CA ARG A 213 11.37 37.87 17.90
C ARG A 213 12.37 37.29 18.91
N ARG A 214 11.93 36.45 19.85
CA ARG A 214 12.82 35.76 20.80
C ARG A 214 13.66 34.67 20.12
N PHE A 215 13.21 34.19 18.96
CA PHE A 215 13.89 33.15 18.19
C PHE A 215 14.74 33.79 17.07
N LYS A 216 16.06 33.66 17.17
CA LYS A 216 17.03 34.28 16.26
C LYS A 216 16.93 33.80 14.79
N ASN A 217 16.43 32.58 14.56
CA ASN A 217 16.29 31.96 13.24
C ASN A 217 14.82 31.59 12.93
N ASN A 218 13.90 32.53 13.16
CA ASN A 218 12.49 32.34 12.89
C ASN A 218 12.20 32.60 11.41
N ARG A 219 12.23 31.56 10.56
CA ARG A 219 11.89 31.67 9.14
C ARG A 219 10.38 31.60 8.91
N GLU A 220 9.93 32.17 7.79
CA GLU A 220 8.61 31.89 7.25
C GLU A 220 8.55 30.47 6.67
N LEU A 221 7.42 29.82 6.87
CA LEU A 221 7.05 28.51 6.37
C LEU A 221 5.83 28.66 5.45
N PRO A 222 5.83 28.04 4.26
CA PRO A 222 4.67 28.01 3.40
C PRO A 222 3.55 27.17 4.02
N VAL A 223 2.33 27.69 3.93
CA VAL A 223 1.11 26.94 4.17
C VAL A 223 0.59 26.49 2.81
N VAL A 224 0.53 25.19 2.62
CA VAL A 224 0.17 24.54 1.35
C VAL A 224 -1.16 23.83 1.48
N ARG A 225 -1.94 23.84 0.40
CA ARG A 225 -3.18 23.07 0.33
C ARG A 225 -2.91 21.70 -0.25
N TYR A 226 -3.32 20.67 0.48
CA TYR A 226 -3.26 19.28 0.08
C TYR A 226 -4.66 18.67 0.06
N GLU A 227 -4.84 17.63 -0.74
CA GLU A 227 -6.04 16.81 -0.74
C GLU A 227 -5.86 15.64 0.25
N GLU A 228 -6.81 15.43 1.14
CA GLU A 228 -6.87 14.27 2.03
C GLU A 228 -7.94 13.31 1.55
N VAL A 229 -7.58 12.03 1.46
CA VAL A 229 -8.44 10.94 1.00
C VAL A 229 -8.51 9.90 2.10
N GLN A 230 -9.72 9.63 2.59
CA GLN A 230 -9.99 8.61 3.58
C GLN A 230 -10.70 7.43 2.93
N PHE A 231 -10.08 6.26 2.99
CA PHE A 231 -10.67 4.98 2.64
C PHE A 231 -11.26 4.36 3.89
N SER A 232 -12.57 4.09 3.89
CA SER A 232 -13.22 3.41 5.00
C SER A 232 -14.13 2.28 4.55
N SER A 233 -14.33 1.27 5.40
CA SER A 233 -15.31 0.21 5.17
C SER A 233 -15.95 -0.27 6.45
N ASN A 234 -17.14 -0.87 6.30
CA ASN A 234 -17.89 -1.47 7.40
C ASN A 234 -17.17 -2.70 7.98
N THR A 235 -16.17 -3.23 7.26
CA THR A 235 -15.35 -4.38 7.65
C THR A 235 -14.06 -4.00 8.37
N GLY A 236 -13.87 -2.71 8.72
CA GLY A 236 -12.77 -2.24 9.56
C GLY A 236 -11.59 -1.57 8.84
N LEU A 237 -11.69 -1.33 7.52
CA LEU A 237 -10.73 -0.46 6.83
C LEU A 237 -10.97 0.99 7.30
N LEU A 238 -9.91 1.67 7.74
CA LEU A 238 -9.92 3.12 8.01
C LEU A 238 -8.51 3.66 7.79
N GLU A 239 -8.22 4.06 6.57
CA GLU A 239 -6.90 4.52 6.16
C GLU A 239 -6.99 5.90 5.51
N ARG A 240 -5.98 6.73 5.75
CA ARG A 240 -5.96 8.10 5.21
C ARG A 240 -4.65 8.39 4.52
N ILE A 241 -4.75 8.98 3.33
CA ILE A 241 -3.61 9.50 2.58
C ILE A 241 -3.79 10.98 2.33
N GLN A 242 -2.67 11.66 2.11
CA GLN A 242 -2.59 13.05 1.73
C GLN A 242 -1.84 13.16 0.41
N ILE A 243 -2.32 13.98 -0.51
CA ILE A 243 -1.79 14.13 -1.86
C ILE A 243 -1.48 15.61 -2.10
N SER A 244 -0.34 15.86 -2.74
CA SER A 244 0.18 17.19 -3.06
C SER A 244 -0.71 18.01 -4.00
N CYS A 245 -1.27 17.37 -5.03
CA CYS A 245 -2.20 17.97 -5.97
C CYS A 245 -3.63 18.00 -5.41
N VAL A 246 -4.44 18.96 -5.86
CA VAL A 246 -5.86 19.08 -5.48
C VAL A 246 -6.75 18.79 -6.69
N GLY A 247 -7.88 18.12 -6.47
CA GLY A 247 -8.94 17.92 -7.46
C GLY A 247 -8.82 16.64 -8.29
N ARG A 248 -7.73 15.89 -8.18
CA ARG A 248 -7.50 14.68 -8.99
C ARG A 248 -8.14 13.42 -8.42
N THR A 249 -8.30 13.32 -7.10
CA THR A 249 -8.87 12.11 -6.47
C THR A 249 -10.38 11.97 -6.72
N SER A 250 -11.08 13.07 -7.04
CA SER A 250 -12.51 13.05 -7.36
C SER A 250 -12.86 12.04 -8.47
N SER A 251 -12.02 11.99 -9.52
CA SER A 251 -12.19 11.04 -10.63
C SER A 251 -11.98 9.59 -10.18
N LEU A 252 -11.05 9.34 -9.25
CA LEU A 252 -10.78 8.01 -8.70
C LEU A 252 -11.96 7.53 -7.86
N ALA A 253 -12.51 8.37 -6.99
CA ALA A 253 -13.69 8.04 -6.19
C ALA A 253 -14.91 7.76 -7.07
N GLN A 254 -15.11 8.54 -8.14
CA GLN A 254 -16.19 8.30 -9.10
C GLN A 254 -16.01 6.97 -9.85
N ALA A 255 -14.80 6.66 -10.33
CA ALA A 255 -14.52 5.40 -11.02
C ALA A 255 -14.77 4.18 -10.10
N ILE A 256 -14.33 4.27 -8.84
CA ILE A 256 -14.58 3.26 -7.82
C ILE A 256 -16.09 3.08 -7.55
N GLY A 257 -16.83 4.18 -7.44
CA GLY A 257 -18.28 4.14 -7.28
C GLY A 257 -19.01 3.53 -8.49
N ARG A 258 -18.54 3.79 -9.71
CA ARG A 258 -19.08 3.17 -10.93
C ARG A 258 -18.87 1.66 -10.97
N ILE A 259 -17.69 1.18 -10.57
CA ILE A 259 -17.43 -0.26 -10.45
C ILE A 259 -18.40 -0.91 -9.46
N GLY A 260 -18.59 -0.31 -8.29
CA GLY A 260 -19.52 -0.83 -7.28
C GLY A 260 -20.95 -0.98 -7.81
N ARG A 261 -21.44 0.02 -8.58
CA ARG A 261 -22.78 -0.02 -9.18
C ARG A 261 -22.91 -1.06 -10.30
N ALA A 262 -21.97 -1.05 -11.23
CA ALA A 262 -21.97 -1.97 -12.37
C ALA A 262 -21.91 -3.45 -11.93
N LYS A 263 -21.28 -3.73 -10.78
CA LYS A 263 -21.27 -5.08 -10.21
C LYS A 263 -22.60 -5.42 -9.50
N GLY A 264 -23.17 -4.49 -8.75
CA GLY A 264 -24.45 -4.69 -8.06
C GLY A 264 -25.63 -4.94 -9.02
N GLU A 265 -25.57 -4.43 -10.25
CA GLU A 265 -26.56 -4.69 -11.30
C GLU A 265 -26.41 -6.07 -11.97
N ARG A 266 -25.27 -6.75 -11.79
CA ARG A 266 -24.95 -8.05 -12.42
C ARG A 266 -25.11 -9.24 -11.48
N GLN A 267 -25.40 -9.02 -10.18
CA GLN A 267 -25.68 -10.06 -9.18
C GLN A 267 -27.17 -10.31 -9.03
#